data_AF-A0A0D6ERV1-F1
#
_entry.id   AF-A0A0D6ERV1-F1
#
_cell.length_a   1.000
_cell.length_b   1.000
_cell.length_c   1.000
_cell.angle_alpha   90.00
_cell.angle_beta   90.00
_cell.angle_gamma   90.00
#
_symmetry.space_group_name_H-M   'P 1'
#
loop_
_entity.id
_entity.type
_entity.pdbx_description
1 polymer ?
#
loop_
_entity_poly.entity_id
_entity_poly.type
_entity_poly.pdbx_seq_one_letter_code
_entity_poly.pdbx_strand_id
1 'polypeptide(L)'
;MSRIQPLLCTCARPAPSHASVARLVPPSTFVRSRAIHAPAAVVPAKRIPKPRGKRSQASSTTLSRSARVGRSARWPSIPVPFSSTFLPCSFLTPFRRAEPFHTPAAVLAASKRNLGQYADKFENWAALFSKTSAQLRDEVGMQVKESRYLLWLLEKYRQGHNPDAVAVPPTPKKTIRGWGPRIQNGKRVR
;
A
#
# COMPACT_ATOMS: atom_id res chain seq x y z
N MET A 1 -61.98 -33.46 1.57
CA MET A 1 -61.80 -33.66 0.11
C MET A 1 -61.93 -32.31 -0.57
N SER A 2 -60.82 -31.61 -0.80
CA SER A 2 -60.80 -30.37 -1.59
C SER A 2 -59.48 -30.31 -2.36
N ARG A 3 -59.54 -30.74 -3.62
CA ARG A 3 -58.49 -30.57 -4.64
C ARG A 3 -58.49 -29.11 -5.07
N ILE A 4 -57.35 -28.42 -4.95
CA ILE A 4 -57.06 -27.22 -5.74
C ILE A 4 -55.76 -27.48 -6.47
N GLN A 5 -55.83 -27.37 -7.79
CA GLN A 5 -54.77 -27.65 -8.75
C GLN A 5 -53.72 -26.51 -8.82
N PRO A 6 -52.52 -26.81 -9.33
CA PRO A 6 -51.41 -25.87 -9.43
C PRO A 6 -51.55 -24.90 -10.62
N LEU A 7 -51.25 -23.62 -10.38
CA LEU A 7 -51.04 -22.63 -11.43
C LEU A 7 -49.65 -22.80 -12.05
N LEU A 8 -49.61 -23.47 -13.20
CA LEU A 8 -48.52 -23.41 -14.16
C LEU A 8 -48.57 -22.04 -14.86
N CYS A 9 -47.66 -21.13 -14.52
CA CYS A 9 -47.39 -19.94 -15.34
C CYS A 9 -46.21 -20.21 -16.26
N THR A 10 -46.55 -20.64 -17.47
CA THR A 10 -45.77 -20.53 -18.70
C THR A 10 -45.50 -19.07 -19.05
N CYS A 11 -44.26 -18.62 -18.92
CA CYS A 11 -43.72 -17.55 -19.74
C CYS A 11 -42.23 -17.80 -19.98
N ALA A 12 -41.98 -18.64 -20.97
CA ALA A 12 -40.74 -18.67 -21.73
C ALA A 12 -40.39 -17.25 -22.21
N ARG A 13 -39.13 -16.84 -22.05
CA ARG A 13 -38.55 -15.78 -22.87
C ARG A 13 -37.23 -16.28 -23.48
N PRO A 14 -37.08 -16.20 -24.81
CA PRO A 14 -36.01 -16.83 -25.56
C PRO A 14 -34.68 -16.09 -25.45
N ALA A 15 -33.61 -16.86 -25.58
CA ALA A 15 -32.25 -16.38 -25.85
C ALA A 15 -32.18 -15.70 -27.22
N PRO A 16 -31.43 -14.59 -27.36
CA PRO A 16 -30.96 -14.14 -28.66
C PRO A 16 -29.56 -14.71 -28.94
N SER A 17 -29.52 -15.77 -29.74
CA SER A 17 -28.36 -16.20 -30.51
C SER A 17 -28.39 -15.52 -31.87
N HIS A 18 -27.65 -14.43 -32.09
CA HIS A 18 -27.31 -14.00 -33.45
C HIS A 18 -25.95 -13.31 -33.52
N ALA A 19 -25.12 -13.90 -34.37
CA ALA A 19 -24.27 -13.23 -35.34
C ALA A 19 -23.05 -12.46 -34.82
N SER A 20 -21.93 -13.18 -34.89
CA SER A 20 -20.66 -12.72 -35.44
C SER A 20 -20.79 -11.51 -36.38
N VAL A 21 -20.27 -10.36 -35.94
CA VAL A 21 -19.76 -9.34 -36.85
C VAL A 21 -18.28 -9.18 -36.52
N ALA A 22 -17.46 -9.87 -37.30
CA ALA A 22 -16.03 -9.62 -37.39
C ALA A 22 -15.85 -8.19 -37.94
N ARG A 23 -15.67 -7.21 -37.05
CA ARG A 23 -15.09 -5.94 -37.45
C ARG A 23 -13.59 -6.14 -37.62
N LEU A 24 -13.18 -6.26 -38.88
CA LEU A 24 -11.81 -6.04 -39.33
C LEU A 24 -11.38 -4.65 -38.85
N VAL A 25 -10.62 -4.60 -37.76
CA VAL A 25 -9.88 -3.40 -37.37
C VAL A 25 -8.58 -3.41 -38.19
N PRO A 26 -8.34 -2.40 -39.05
CA PRO A 26 -7.07 -2.32 -39.78
C PRO A 26 -5.91 -2.05 -38.80
N PRO A 27 -4.70 -2.58 -39.07
CA PRO A 27 -3.53 -2.28 -38.26
C PRO A 27 -3.17 -0.80 -38.44
N SER A 28 -3.36 -0.02 -37.37
CA SER A 28 -2.86 1.36 -37.29
C SER A 28 -1.34 1.32 -37.09
N THR A 29 -0.60 1.25 -38.21
CA THR A 29 0.81 1.61 -38.23
C THR A 29 0.93 3.13 -38.18
N PHE A 30 0.86 3.69 -36.98
CA PHE A 30 1.31 5.06 -36.72
C PHE A 30 2.51 5.01 -35.79
N VAL A 31 3.66 4.66 -36.37
CA VAL A 31 4.97 5.05 -35.83
C VAL A 31 5.05 6.56 -35.95
N ARG A 32 4.50 7.27 -34.97
CA ARG A 32 4.81 8.67 -34.75
C ARG A 32 6.21 8.70 -34.15
N SER A 33 7.20 8.85 -35.03
CA SER A 33 8.53 9.34 -34.65
C SER A 33 8.32 10.59 -33.81
N ARG A 34 8.42 10.45 -32.49
CA ARG A 34 8.49 11.61 -31.60
C ARG A 34 9.78 12.31 -31.97
N ALA A 35 9.64 13.45 -32.64
CA ALA A 35 10.71 14.42 -32.77
C ALA A 35 11.27 14.65 -31.36
N ILE A 36 12.52 14.24 -31.16
CA ILE A 36 13.28 14.58 -29.97
C ILE A 36 13.44 16.09 -30.06
N HIS A 37 12.62 16.82 -29.32
CA HIS A 37 12.80 18.25 -29.14
C HIS A 37 14.19 18.46 -28.55
N ALA A 38 15.08 19.06 -29.35
CA ALA A 38 16.35 19.56 -28.87
C ALA A 38 16.09 20.48 -27.66
N PRO A 39 16.82 20.34 -26.55
CA PRO A 39 16.70 21.30 -25.46
C PRO A 39 17.14 22.67 -25.97
N ALA A 40 16.24 23.65 -25.86
CA ALA A 40 16.55 25.04 -26.15
C ALA A 40 17.82 25.45 -25.40
N ALA A 41 18.82 25.94 -26.14
CA ALA A 41 20.04 26.48 -25.58
C ALA A 41 19.69 27.64 -24.64
N VAL A 42 19.75 27.39 -23.34
CA VAL A 42 19.53 28.42 -22.32
C VAL A 42 20.71 29.38 -22.36
N VAL A 43 20.46 30.59 -22.84
CA VAL A 43 21.43 31.70 -22.85
C VAL A 43 21.88 31.98 -21.41
N PRO A 44 23.18 31.83 -21.07
CA PRO A 44 23.67 31.92 -19.68
C PRO A 44 23.65 33.34 -19.09
N ALA A 45 23.41 34.38 -19.90
CA ALA A 45 23.53 35.79 -19.51
C ALA A 45 22.47 36.32 -18.52
N LYS A 46 21.46 35.52 -18.13
CA LYS A 46 20.40 35.93 -17.19
C LYS A 46 20.38 35.14 -15.86
N ARG A 47 21.47 34.45 -15.49
CA ARG A 47 21.55 33.87 -14.14
C ARG A 47 21.94 34.95 -13.14
N ILE A 48 20.95 35.44 -12.39
CA ILE A 48 21.16 36.26 -11.20
C ILE A 48 22.00 35.43 -10.21
N PRO A 49 23.22 35.86 -9.83
CA PRO A 49 24.01 35.14 -8.84
C PRO A 49 23.32 35.25 -7.48
N LYS A 50 23.02 34.08 -6.87
CA LYS A 50 22.58 34.03 -5.48
C LYS A 50 23.68 34.65 -4.59
N PRO A 51 23.34 35.54 -3.64
CA PRO A 51 24.33 36.08 -2.72
C PRO A 51 24.89 34.94 -1.87
N ARG A 52 26.18 34.65 -2.09
CA ARG A 52 26.97 33.72 -1.26
C ARG A 52 27.23 34.43 0.07
N GLY A 53 26.65 33.91 1.15
CA GLY A 53 26.89 34.41 2.50
C GLY A 53 28.38 34.45 2.82
N LYS A 54 28.82 35.52 3.48
CA LYS A 54 30.22 35.75 3.87
C LYS A 54 30.69 34.60 4.76
N ARG A 55 31.61 33.79 4.24
CA ARG A 55 32.33 32.75 5.00
C ARG A 55 33.45 33.46 5.74
N SER A 56 33.22 33.77 7.01
CA SER A 56 34.23 34.29 7.92
C SER A 56 35.40 33.31 7.97
N GLN A 57 36.57 33.78 7.56
CA GLN A 57 37.82 33.09 7.77
C GLN A 57 38.18 33.23 9.25
N ALA A 58 38.29 32.11 9.96
CA ALA A 58 38.92 32.04 11.26
C ALA A 58 39.98 30.92 11.19
N SER A 59 41.19 31.38 10.95
CA SER A 59 42.47 30.98 11.49
C SER A 59 42.68 29.54 11.96
N SER A 60 43.64 28.93 11.30
CA SER A 60 44.41 27.74 11.67
C SER A 60 44.93 27.82 13.11
N THR A 61 44.67 26.78 13.91
CA THR A 61 45.53 26.44 15.05
C THR A 61 45.76 24.93 15.01
N THR A 62 46.98 24.58 14.61
CA THR A 62 47.57 23.25 14.72
C THR A 62 47.71 22.87 16.20
N LEU A 63 47.13 21.74 16.62
CA LEU A 63 47.66 20.98 17.76
C LEU A 63 47.14 19.54 17.76
N SER A 64 48.12 18.64 17.78
CA SER A 64 48.12 17.36 18.47
C SER A 64 47.15 16.27 18.01
N ARG A 65 47.71 15.42 17.14
CA ARG A 65 47.49 13.98 17.08
C ARG A 65 47.63 13.38 18.49
N SER A 66 46.53 12.97 19.11
CA SER A 66 46.59 12.07 20.27
C SER A 66 45.39 11.14 20.39
N ALA A 67 45.73 9.87 20.57
CA ALA A 67 44.97 8.78 21.19
C ALA A 67 43.59 8.40 20.59
N ARG A 68 43.60 7.24 19.92
CA ARG A 68 42.48 6.29 19.94
C ARG A 68 42.13 6.01 21.40
N VAL A 69 40.92 6.36 21.82
CA VAL A 69 40.27 5.73 22.96
C VAL A 69 38.97 5.13 22.45
N GLY A 70 38.93 3.79 22.40
CA GLY A 70 37.77 3.03 22.00
C GLY A 70 36.59 3.35 22.92
N ARG A 71 35.53 3.91 22.35
CA ARG A 71 34.22 3.93 23.01
C ARG A 71 33.59 2.56 22.81
N SER A 72 33.95 1.66 23.72
CA SER A 72 33.15 0.47 24.03
C SER A 72 31.75 0.97 24.43
N ALA A 73 30.78 0.78 23.54
CA ALA A 73 29.37 0.96 23.85
C ALA A 73 28.96 -0.15 24.83
N ARG A 74 29.27 0.07 26.11
CA ARG A 74 28.80 -0.78 27.20
C ARG A 74 27.36 -0.36 27.47
N TRP A 75 26.43 -0.98 26.75
CA TRP A 75 25.01 -0.94 27.09
C TRP A 75 24.87 -1.41 28.54
N PRO A 76 24.13 -0.68 29.40
CA PRO A 76 23.85 -1.17 30.74
C PRO A 76 23.03 -2.46 30.61
N SER A 77 23.61 -3.56 31.07
CA SER A 77 22.91 -4.83 31.24
C SER A 77 21.72 -4.58 32.17
N ILE A 78 20.52 -4.53 31.62
CA ILE A 78 19.28 -4.49 32.39
C ILE A 78 19.16 -5.87 33.08
N PRO A 79 19.13 -5.96 34.42
CA PRO A 79 18.85 -7.21 35.09
C PRO A 79 17.40 -7.59 34.80
N VAL A 80 17.20 -8.69 34.08
CA VAL A 80 15.88 -9.32 33.96
C VAL A 80 15.56 -10.01 35.28
N PRO A 81 14.51 -9.61 36.03
CA PRO A 81 13.99 -10.46 37.08
C PRO A 81 13.29 -11.64 36.41
N PHE A 82 13.96 -12.79 36.42
CA PHE A 82 13.40 -14.08 36.06
C PHE A 82 12.45 -14.53 37.19
N SER A 83 11.30 -13.85 37.32
CA SER A 83 10.21 -14.31 38.17
C SER A 83 9.42 -15.34 37.38
N SER A 84 9.85 -16.60 37.56
CA SER A 84 9.18 -17.82 37.14
C SER A 84 7.89 -18.00 37.93
N THR A 85 6.84 -17.27 37.56
CA THR A 85 5.46 -17.65 37.92
C THR A 85 4.87 -18.38 36.73
N PHE A 86 5.01 -19.71 36.75
CA PHE A 86 4.31 -20.62 35.85
C PHE A 86 2.80 -20.41 36.01
N LEU A 87 2.22 -19.59 35.13
CA LEU A 87 0.78 -19.56 34.95
C LEU A 87 0.39 -20.73 34.04
N PRO A 88 -0.55 -21.59 34.45
CA PRO A 88 -0.99 -22.73 33.65
C PRO A 88 -1.64 -22.27 32.34
N CYS A 89 -1.33 -23.01 31.27
CA CYS A 89 -1.59 -22.76 29.86
C CYS A 89 -3.09 -22.74 29.43
N SER A 90 -4.01 -22.50 30.35
CA SER A 90 -5.46 -22.73 30.15
C SER A 90 -6.24 -21.51 29.67
N PHE A 91 -5.58 -20.39 29.33
CA PHE A 91 -6.22 -19.21 28.73
C PHE A 91 -6.11 -19.12 27.20
N LEU A 92 -5.85 -20.26 26.55
CA LEU A 92 -6.06 -20.37 25.11
C LEU A 92 -7.48 -20.87 24.89
N THR A 93 -8.44 -19.96 24.91
CA THR A 93 -9.67 -20.20 24.16
C THR A 93 -9.24 -20.65 22.76
N PRO A 94 -9.66 -21.84 22.27
CA PRO A 94 -9.44 -22.18 20.89
C PRO A 94 -10.12 -21.07 20.12
N PHE A 95 -9.32 -20.31 19.36
CA PHE A 95 -9.77 -19.20 18.56
C PHE A 95 -10.84 -19.75 17.61
N ARG A 96 -12.11 -19.72 18.06
CA ARG A 96 -13.26 -20.21 17.32
C ARG A 96 -13.36 -19.26 16.15
N ARG A 97 -12.82 -19.69 15.01
CA ARG A 97 -12.97 -19.05 13.71
C ARG A 97 -14.44 -19.05 13.33
N ALA A 98 -15.21 -18.13 13.91
CA ALA A 98 -16.47 -17.68 13.34
C ALA A 98 -16.11 -16.49 12.44
N GLU A 99 -15.33 -16.74 11.39
CA GLU A 99 -14.78 -15.68 10.54
C GLU A 99 -15.70 -15.45 9.33
N PRO A 100 -16.22 -14.23 9.11
CA PRO A 100 -16.95 -13.87 7.89
C PRO A 100 -16.06 -13.81 6.63
N PHE A 101 -14.76 -14.13 6.77
CA PHE A 101 -13.76 -13.98 5.72
C PHE A 101 -13.33 -15.32 5.09
N HIS A 102 -14.28 -16.08 4.55
CA HIS A 102 -13.97 -17.32 3.82
C HIS A 102 -13.52 -17.04 2.37
N THR A 103 -13.76 -15.86 1.81
CA THR A 103 -13.32 -15.55 0.44
C THR A 103 -12.07 -14.67 0.45
N PRO A 104 -11.11 -14.86 -0.48
CA PRO A 104 -9.95 -13.98 -0.58
C PRO A 104 -10.39 -12.52 -0.82
N ALA A 105 -11.47 -12.33 -1.58
CA ALA A 105 -12.11 -11.03 -1.79
C ALA A 105 -12.60 -10.39 -0.49
N ALA A 106 -13.17 -11.16 0.45
CA ALA A 106 -13.63 -10.62 1.73
C ALA A 106 -12.46 -10.09 2.58
N VAL A 107 -11.32 -10.78 2.60
CA VAL A 107 -10.11 -10.29 3.30
C VAL A 107 -9.56 -9.03 2.64
N LEU A 108 -9.57 -8.96 1.32
CA LEU A 108 -9.12 -7.77 0.60
C LEU A 108 -10.07 -6.57 0.76
N ALA A 109 -11.38 -6.82 0.86
CA ALA A 109 -12.38 -5.79 1.14
C ALA A 109 -12.27 -5.26 2.57
N ALA A 110 -12.06 -6.16 3.54
CA ALA A 110 -11.75 -5.82 4.94
C ALA A 110 -10.44 -5.01 5.06
N SER A 111 -9.49 -5.30 4.17
CA SER A 111 -8.21 -4.62 4.16
C SER A 111 -8.34 -3.17 3.67
N LYS A 112 -8.20 -2.25 4.60
CA LYS A 112 -8.06 -0.81 4.34
C LYS A 112 -6.81 -0.55 3.47
N ARG A 113 -6.69 0.64 2.87
CA ARG A 113 -5.61 1.08 1.94
C ARG A 113 -5.78 0.65 0.46
N ASN A 114 -7.00 0.68 -0.05
CA ASN A 114 -7.31 0.47 -1.48
C ASN A 114 -7.02 -0.94 -2.03
N LEU A 115 -6.88 -1.96 -1.18
CA LEU A 115 -6.63 -3.33 -1.63
C LEU A 115 -7.86 -3.99 -2.28
N GLY A 116 -9.07 -3.46 -2.02
CA GLY A 116 -10.30 -3.94 -2.66
C GLY A 116 -10.29 -3.87 -4.19
N GLN A 117 -9.45 -3.03 -4.79
CA GLN A 117 -9.29 -2.92 -6.26
C GLN A 117 -8.69 -4.18 -6.91
N TYR A 118 -8.06 -5.03 -6.11
CA TYR A 118 -7.37 -6.23 -6.58
C TYR A 118 -8.16 -7.51 -6.31
N ALA A 119 -9.37 -7.43 -5.76
CA ALA A 119 -10.18 -8.59 -5.42
C ALA A 119 -10.44 -9.51 -6.63
N ASP A 120 -10.68 -8.92 -7.81
CA ASP A 120 -10.96 -9.66 -9.04
C ASP A 120 -9.76 -10.46 -9.57
N LYS A 121 -8.55 -10.19 -9.08
CA LYS A 121 -7.31 -10.85 -9.52
C LYS A 121 -6.98 -12.11 -8.71
N PHE A 122 -7.74 -12.38 -7.65
CA PHE A 122 -7.52 -13.53 -6.77
C PHE A 122 -8.81 -14.33 -6.63
N GLU A 123 -8.94 -15.37 -7.46
CA GLU A 123 -10.11 -16.25 -7.43
C GLU A 123 -10.03 -17.24 -6.26
N ASN A 124 -8.84 -17.77 -5.96
CA ASN A 124 -8.65 -18.83 -4.98
C ASN A 124 -7.64 -18.47 -3.89
N TRP A 125 -7.85 -19.01 -2.69
CA TRP A 125 -6.97 -18.82 -1.54
C TRP A 125 -5.57 -19.36 -1.76
N ALA A 126 -5.44 -20.53 -2.40
CA ALA A 126 -4.14 -21.11 -2.71
C ALA A 126 -3.32 -20.17 -3.60
N ALA A 127 -3.95 -19.52 -4.59
CA ALA A 127 -3.30 -18.56 -5.46
C ALA A 127 -2.87 -17.29 -4.72
N LEU A 128 -3.67 -16.83 -3.74
CA LEU A 128 -3.32 -15.66 -2.93
C LEU A 128 -2.13 -15.94 -1.99
N PHE A 129 -2.10 -17.09 -1.32
CA PHE A 129 -1.02 -17.45 -0.39
C PHE A 129 0.26 -17.93 -1.07
N SER A 130 0.17 -18.44 -2.31
CA SER A 130 1.34 -18.90 -3.06
C SER A 130 2.17 -17.74 -3.64
N LYS A 131 1.58 -16.55 -3.81
CA LYS A 131 2.23 -15.45 -4.51
C LYS A 131 3.31 -14.79 -3.66
N THR A 132 4.47 -14.57 -4.29
CA THR A 132 5.59 -13.84 -3.70
C THR A 132 5.45 -12.33 -3.94
N SER A 133 6.15 -11.51 -3.14
CA SER A 133 6.13 -10.05 -3.26
C SER A 133 6.51 -9.52 -4.66
N ALA A 134 7.37 -10.21 -5.40
CA ALA A 134 7.72 -9.86 -6.78
C ALA A 134 6.53 -10.11 -7.75
N GLN A 135 5.93 -11.30 -7.69
CA GLN A 135 4.77 -11.67 -8.51
C GLN A 135 3.57 -10.73 -8.30
N LEU A 136 3.31 -10.31 -7.05
CA LEU A 136 2.26 -9.32 -6.76
C LEU A 136 2.51 -7.96 -7.42
N ARG A 137 3.76 -7.60 -7.67
CA ARG A 137 4.10 -6.34 -8.32
C ARG A 137 4.05 -6.48 -9.84
N ASP A 138 4.57 -7.58 -10.36
CA ASP A 138 4.75 -7.77 -11.80
C ASP A 138 3.47 -8.26 -12.49
N GLU A 139 2.73 -9.21 -11.89
CA GLU A 139 1.50 -9.77 -12.47
C GLU A 139 0.26 -8.94 -12.13
N VAL A 140 0.13 -8.56 -10.86
CA VAL A 140 -1.05 -7.89 -10.33
C VAL A 140 -0.90 -6.37 -10.44
N GLY A 141 0.32 -5.84 -10.53
CA GLY A 141 0.56 -4.40 -10.62
C GLY A 141 0.35 -3.66 -9.29
N MET A 142 0.52 -4.33 -8.14
CA MET A 142 0.39 -3.67 -6.84
C MET A 142 1.57 -2.74 -6.56
N GLN A 143 1.33 -1.65 -5.82
CA GLN A 143 2.42 -0.84 -5.32
C GLN A 143 3.26 -1.61 -4.28
N VAL A 144 4.51 -1.19 -4.09
CA VAL A 144 5.43 -1.80 -3.10
C VAL A 144 4.86 -1.74 -1.68
N LYS A 145 4.12 -0.67 -1.35
CA LYS A 145 3.50 -0.53 -0.03
C LYS A 145 2.32 -1.48 0.17
N GLU A 146 1.51 -1.66 -0.87
CA GLU A 146 0.32 -2.51 -0.84
C GLU A 146 0.71 -3.99 -0.79
N SER A 147 1.69 -4.41 -1.61
CA SER A 147 2.22 -5.78 -1.58
C SER A 147 2.84 -6.16 -0.23
N ARG A 148 3.66 -5.28 0.35
CA ARG A 148 4.22 -5.49 1.71
C ARG A 148 3.13 -5.58 2.78
N TYR A 149 2.12 -4.73 2.67
CA TYR A 149 1.01 -4.69 3.61
C TYR A 149 0.12 -5.94 3.50
N LEU A 150 -0.18 -6.38 2.28
CA LEU A 150 -0.95 -7.59 2.02
C LEU A 150 -0.27 -8.81 2.65
N LEU A 151 1.03 -9.01 2.40
CA LEU A 151 1.77 -10.15 2.95
C LEU A 151 1.81 -10.13 4.49
N TRP A 152 2.00 -8.95 5.08
CA TRP A 152 1.91 -8.79 6.53
C TRP A 152 0.50 -9.11 7.06
N LEU A 153 -0.55 -8.68 6.36
CA LEU A 153 -1.94 -8.97 6.75
C LEU A 153 -2.26 -10.46 6.64
N LEU A 154 -1.79 -11.13 5.59
CA LEU A 154 -1.92 -12.58 5.42
C LEU A 154 -1.21 -13.35 6.54
N GLU A 155 -0.03 -12.88 6.96
CA GLU A 155 0.68 -13.48 8.11
C GLU A 155 -0.12 -13.32 9.42
N LYS A 156 -0.78 -12.17 9.61
CA LYS A 156 -1.67 -11.96 10.76
C LYS A 156 -2.93 -12.81 10.70
N TYR A 157 -3.47 -13.03 9.51
CA TYR A 157 -4.57 -13.95 9.30
C TYR A 157 -4.18 -15.40 9.62
N ARG A 158 -2.96 -15.83 9.27
CA ARG A 158 -2.42 -17.15 9.66
C ARG A 158 -2.29 -17.32 11.17
N GLN A 159 -1.95 -16.26 11.88
CA GLN A 159 -1.89 -16.19 13.34
C GLN A 159 -3.28 -16.17 14.00
N GLY A 160 -4.35 -16.15 13.21
CA GLY A 160 -5.72 -16.11 13.69
C GLY A 160 -6.14 -14.72 14.16
N HIS A 161 -5.58 -13.64 13.60
CA HIS A 161 -6.10 -12.30 13.87
C HIS A 161 -7.14 -11.88 12.82
N ASN A 162 -8.16 -11.14 13.27
CA ASN A 162 -9.22 -10.63 12.39
C ASN A 162 -8.67 -9.52 11.48
N PRO A 163 -8.80 -9.64 10.15
CA PRO A 163 -8.20 -8.69 9.21
C PRO A 163 -8.78 -7.27 9.37
N ASP A 164 -10.07 -7.13 9.67
CA ASP A 164 -10.72 -5.83 9.89
C ASP A 164 -10.19 -5.08 11.12
N ALA A 165 -9.93 -5.83 12.21
CA ALA A 165 -9.41 -5.27 13.45
C ALA A 165 -7.94 -4.87 13.32
N VAL A 166 -7.17 -5.66 12.58
CA VAL A 166 -5.73 -5.42 12.34
C VAL A 166 -5.51 -4.36 11.26
N ALA A 167 -6.49 -4.13 10.39
CA ALA A 167 -6.34 -3.24 9.25
C ALA A 167 -6.06 -1.79 9.69
N VAL A 168 -4.88 -1.30 9.29
CA VAL A 168 -4.43 0.07 9.58
C VAL A 168 -5.31 1.05 8.79
N PRO A 169 -6.03 1.97 9.47
CA PRO A 169 -6.87 2.93 8.78
C PRO A 169 -6.04 3.86 7.88
N PRO A 170 -6.65 4.44 6.82
CA PRO A 170 -5.99 5.47 6.04
C PRO A 170 -5.60 6.62 6.97
N THR A 171 -4.36 7.09 6.85
CA THR A 171 -3.91 8.22 7.65
C THR A 171 -4.81 9.41 7.36
N PRO A 172 -5.42 10.03 8.39
CA PRO A 172 -6.28 11.18 8.16
C PRO A 172 -5.48 12.29 7.51
N LYS A 173 -6.16 13.08 6.67
CA LYS A 173 -5.52 14.22 6.03
C LYS A 173 -5.00 15.16 7.11
N LYS A 174 -3.73 15.56 6.98
CA LYS A 174 -3.12 16.52 7.91
C LYS A 174 -3.97 17.80 7.95
N THR A 175 -4.32 18.23 9.16
CA THR A 175 -4.92 19.54 9.36
C THR A 175 -3.90 20.60 9.00
N ILE A 176 -4.33 21.58 8.19
CA ILE A 176 -3.49 22.69 7.78
C ILE A 176 -3.36 23.61 8.98
N ARG A 177 -2.25 23.51 9.71
CA ARG A 177 -1.89 24.46 10.77
C ARG A 177 -1.39 25.73 10.08
N GLY A 178 -2.20 26.77 10.06
CA GLY A 178 -1.97 27.97 9.25
C GLY A 178 -0.67 28.73 9.58
N TRP A 179 -0.23 29.55 8.61
CA TRP A 179 0.74 30.64 8.79
C TRP A 179 -0.04 31.96 8.78
N GLY A 180 -0.73 32.28 9.87
CA GLY A 180 -1.54 33.49 10.02
C GLY A 180 -2.74 33.62 9.04
N PRO A 181 -3.52 34.72 9.13
CA PRO A 181 -4.75 34.92 8.35
C PRO A 181 -4.56 34.93 6.83
N ARG A 182 -3.32 35.16 6.38
CA ARG A 182 -2.95 35.32 4.97
C ARG A 182 -2.81 34.00 4.22
N ILE A 183 -2.68 32.87 4.91
CA ILE A 183 -2.55 31.54 4.28
C ILE A 183 -3.63 30.62 4.86
N GLN A 184 -4.74 30.52 4.13
CA GLN A 184 -5.85 29.62 4.45
C GLN A 184 -5.86 28.45 3.48
N ASN A 185 -6.05 27.22 3.97
CA ASN A 185 -6.12 26.02 3.14
C ASN A 185 -4.91 25.82 2.20
N GLY A 186 -3.73 26.33 2.58
CA GLY A 186 -2.52 26.29 1.76
C GLY A 186 -2.50 27.28 0.58
N LYS A 187 -3.51 28.14 0.47
CA LYS A 187 -3.60 29.22 -0.52
C LYS A 187 -3.34 30.56 0.16
N ARG A 188 -2.53 31.41 -0.47
CA ARG A 188 -2.33 32.78 -0.01
C ARG A 188 -3.53 33.61 -0.42
N VAL A 189 -4.29 34.09 0.56
CA VAL A 189 -5.40 35.02 0.35
C VAL A 189 -4.77 36.40 0.10
N ARG A 190 -5.16 37.06 -0.99
CA ARG A 190 -4.72 38.41 -1.36
C ARG A 190 -5.73 39.43 -0.92
#